data_AF-X1U2Y1-F1
#
_entry.id   AF-X1U2Y1-F1
#
_cell.length_a   1.000
_cell.length_b   1.000
_cell.length_c   1.000
_cell.angle_alpha   90.00
_cell.angle_beta   90.00
_cell.angle_gamma   90.00
#
_symmetry.space_group_name_H-M   'P 1'
#
loop_
_entity.id
_entity.type
_entity.pdbx_description
1 polymer ?
#
loop_
_entity_poly.entity_id
_entity_poly.type
_entity_poly.pdbx_seq_one_letter_code
_entity_poly.pdbx_strand_id
1 'polypeptide(L)'
;WVNFPSRRVWAISHCYMSLFYIELKDLWRKWYRPATEEERKIQPWRKFIKIIPLDLELTPLTCLMWYIGDGCLGQSGRSRKITLSTQGFAGQEVNQLSSKMKGLGIKTTTCKDKTIYVWARSVSDFLDYIGPCPVKCYGYKWGLKKDGVRNLFKAKVKADI
;
A
#
# COMPACT_ATOMS: atom_id res chain seq x y z
N TRP A 1 2.05 8.98 -39.24
CA TRP A 1 2.63 9.67 -38.07
C TRP A 1 1.68 10.77 -37.64
N VAL A 2 0.88 10.53 -36.60
CA VAL A 2 -0.01 11.57 -36.05
C VAL A 2 0.68 12.20 -34.85
N ASN A 3 1.13 13.45 -35.02
CA ASN A 3 1.68 14.28 -33.96
C ASN A 3 0.56 14.62 -32.98
N PHE A 4 0.53 13.99 -31.81
CA PHE A 4 -0.24 14.50 -30.68
C PHE A 4 0.59 15.58 -29.97
N PRO A 5 0.12 16.84 -29.92
CA PRO A 5 0.83 17.88 -29.20
C PRO A 5 0.84 17.54 -27.71
N SER A 6 2.02 17.43 -27.13
CA SER A 6 2.23 17.18 -25.70
C SER A 6 1.79 18.40 -24.89
N ARG A 7 0.48 18.48 -24.60
CA ARG A 7 -0.01 19.38 -23.54
C ARG A 7 0.60 18.88 -22.23
N ARG A 8 1.65 19.57 -21.76
CA ARG A 8 2.17 19.45 -20.40
C ARG A 8 1.05 19.87 -19.44
N VAL A 9 0.27 18.91 -18.98
CA VAL A 9 -0.65 19.11 -17.86
C VAL A 9 0.23 19.13 -16.61
N TRP A 10 0.40 20.30 -16.00
CA TRP A 10 1.04 20.39 -14.70
C TRP A 10 0.17 19.64 -13.70
N ALA A 11 0.77 18.69 -12.97
CA ALA A 11 0.07 18.01 -11.90
C ALA A 11 -0.23 19.03 -10.79
N ILE A 12 -1.51 19.33 -10.58
CA ILE A 12 -1.94 20.08 -9.40
C ILE A 12 -1.78 19.14 -8.21
N SER A 13 -0.97 19.55 -7.23
CA SER A 13 -0.83 18.83 -5.97
C SER A 13 -1.54 19.59 -4.86
N HIS A 14 -2.26 18.85 -4.03
CA HIS A 14 -2.85 19.37 -2.82
C HIS A 14 -2.03 18.85 -1.64
N CYS A 15 -1.69 19.74 -0.71
CA CYS A 15 -0.98 19.40 0.50
C CYS A 15 -1.80 19.89 1.70
N TYR A 16 -1.91 19.03 2.71
CA TYR A 16 -2.42 19.40 4.01
C TYR A 16 -1.45 18.89 5.06
N MET A 17 -1.20 19.71 6.08
CA MET A 17 -0.39 19.35 7.23
C MET A 17 -1.21 19.61 8.48
N SER A 18 -1.35 18.61 9.35
CA SER A 18 -1.95 18.82 10.66
C SER A 18 -1.05 19.70 11.53
N LEU A 19 -1.64 20.33 12.56
CA LEU A 19 -0.85 20.93 13.64
C LEU A 19 -0.08 19.85 14.41
N PHE A 20 0.92 20.29 15.17
CA PHE A 20 1.64 19.40 16.08
C PHE A 20 0.83 19.16 17.35
N TYR A 21 0.37 17.93 17.53
CA TYR A 21 -0.41 17.50 18.69
C TYR A 21 0.45 16.61 19.59
N ILE A 22 0.53 16.94 20.88
CA ILE A 22 1.37 16.21 21.84
C ILE A 22 0.86 14.78 22.03
N GLU A 23 -0.44 14.58 21.86
CA GLU A 23 -1.16 13.30 21.94
C GLU A 23 -0.71 12.31 20.87
N LEU A 24 -0.17 12.81 19.74
CA LEU A 24 0.36 11.97 18.66
C LEU A 24 1.84 11.60 18.84
N LYS A 25 2.51 12.13 19.88
CA LYS A 25 3.95 11.93 20.09
C LYS A 25 4.30 10.46 20.29
N ASP A 26 3.49 9.72 21.03
CA ASP A 26 3.75 8.30 21.29
C ASP A 26 3.52 7.45 20.05
N LEU A 27 2.50 7.77 19.25
CA LEU A 27 2.33 7.15 17.94
C LEU A 27 3.52 7.44 17.03
N TRP A 28 3.99 8.69 16.98
CA TRP A 28 5.17 9.07 16.20
C TRP A 28 6.42 8.28 16.64
N ARG A 29 6.65 8.12 17.94
CA ARG A 29 7.79 7.33 18.47
C ARG A 29 7.77 5.86 18.06
N LYS A 30 6.60 5.26 17.85
CA LYS A 30 6.51 3.88 17.33
C LYS A 30 7.07 3.76 15.91
N TRP A 31 6.86 4.78 15.09
CA TRP A 31 7.20 4.78 13.66
C TRP A 31 8.54 5.42 13.34
N TYR A 32 9.18 6.11 14.28
CA TYR A 32 10.42 6.84 14.03
C TYR A 32 11.44 6.59 15.13
N ARG A 33 12.65 6.20 14.72
CA ARG A 33 13.83 6.12 15.60
C ARG A 33 14.86 7.20 15.21
N PRO A 34 15.73 7.62 16.13
CA PRO A 34 16.89 8.43 15.77
C PRO A 34 17.73 7.74 14.69
N ALA A 35 18.27 8.53 13.77
CA ALA A 35 19.27 8.04 12.83
C ALA A 35 20.55 7.64 13.57
N THR A 36 21.23 6.61 13.08
CA THR A 36 22.58 6.24 13.51
C THR A 36 23.62 7.22 12.96
N GLU A 37 24.85 7.15 13.46
CA GLU A 37 25.92 8.02 12.96
C GLU A 37 26.27 7.68 11.50
N GLU A 38 26.21 6.40 11.15
CA GLU A 38 26.43 5.89 9.80
C GLU A 38 25.36 6.39 8.82
N GLU A 39 24.08 6.35 9.23
CA GLU A 39 22.98 6.89 8.44
C GLU A 39 23.09 8.40 8.26
N ARG A 40 23.55 9.13 9.29
CA ARG A 40 23.83 10.57 9.20
C ARG A 40 25.00 10.89 8.30
N LYS A 41 26.04 10.06 8.23
CA LYS A 41 27.13 10.24 7.26
C LYS A 41 26.63 10.21 5.81
N ILE A 42 25.60 9.40 5.53
CA ILE A 42 24.99 9.30 4.20
C ILE A 42 23.99 10.46 3.97
N GLN A 43 23.18 10.79 4.98
CA GLN A 43 22.15 11.85 4.92
C GLN A 43 22.22 12.74 6.17
N PRO A 44 23.10 13.76 6.20
CA PRO A 44 23.36 14.55 7.42
C PRO A 44 22.14 15.27 7.98
N TRP A 45 21.20 15.68 7.11
CA TRP A 45 19.95 16.35 7.51
C TRP A 45 18.91 15.41 8.12
N ARG A 46 19.08 14.08 7.98
CA ARG A 46 18.09 13.10 8.40
C ARG A 46 18.28 12.72 9.87
N LYS A 47 17.51 13.39 10.74
CA LYS A 47 17.53 13.15 12.20
C LYS A 47 16.81 11.86 12.61
N PHE A 48 15.78 11.46 11.87
CA PHE A 48 14.95 10.30 12.18
C PHE A 48 14.76 9.39 10.97
N ILE A 49 14.71 8.09 11.24
CA ILE A 49 14.44 7.03 10.27
C ILE A 49 13.05 6.47 10.57
N LYS A 50 12.22 6.40 9.53
CA LYS A 50 10.92 5.73 9.61
C LYS A 50 11.15 4.22 9.69
N ILE A 51 10.51 3.56 10.63
CA ILE A 51 10.59 2.12 10.89
C ILE A 51 9.18 1.52 10.93
N ILE A 52 9.11 0.19 10.90
CA ILE A 52 7.88 -0.57 11.06
C ILE A 52 7.78 -1.04 12.52
N PRO A 53 6.72 -0.65 13.26
CA PRO A 53 6.52 -1.13 14.62
C PRO A 53 6.40 -2.66 14.68
N LEU A 54 7.06 -3.29 15.65
CA LEU A 54 7.00 -4.75 15.84
C LEU A 54 5.59 -5.22 16.17
N ASP A 55 4.87 -4.42 16.96
CA ASP A 55 3.47 -4.61 17.37
C ASP A 55 2.45 -4.18 16.30
N LEU A 56 2.88 -3.82 15.08
CA LEU A 56 1.95 -3.42 14.02
C LEU A 56 1.03 -4.59 13.63
N GLU A 57 -0.26 -4.45 13.87
CA GLU A 57 -1.28 -5.40 13.40
C GLU A 57 -1.78 -5.01 12.01
N LEU A 58 -1.82 -5.99 11.10
CA LEU A 58 -2.33 -5.81 9.74
C LEU A 58 -3.84 -6.09 9.70
N THR A 59 -4.63 -5.24 10.35
CA THR A 59 -6.10 -5.26 10.31
C THR A 59 -6.64 -4.85 8.91
N PRO A 60 -7.91 -5.15 8.57
CA PRO A 60 -8.53 -4.67 7.35
C PRO A 60 -8.35 -3.17 7.12
N LEU A 61 -8.58 -2.37 8.17
CA LEU A 61 -8.46 -0.91 8.11
C LEU A 61 -7.02 -0.44 7.84
N THR A 62 -6.03 -1.03 8.52
CA THR A 62 -4.62 -0.66 8.29
C THR A 62 -4.16 -1.01 6.88
N CYS A 63 -4.53 -2.19 6.37
CA CYS A 63 -4.23 -2.61 5.00
C CYS A 63 -4.98 -1.76 3.96
N LEU A 64 -6.22 -1.35 4.23
CA LEU A 64 -6.99 -0.45 3.39
C LEU A 64 -6.28 0.90 3.24
N MET A 65 -5.91 1.53 4.35
CA MET A 65 -5.21 2.82 4.35
C MET A 65 -3.86 2.73 3.64
N TRP A 66 -3.11 1.65 3.89
CA TRP A 66 -1.85 1.40 3.21
C TRP A 66 -2.04 1.21 1.69
N TYR A 67 -3.07 0.47 1.26
CA TYR A 67 -3.37 0.27 -0.15
C TYR A 67 -3.79 1.58 -0.86
N ILE A 68 -4.57 2.42 -0.19
CA ILE A 68 -4.97 3.73 -0.70
C ILE A 68 -3.76 4.66 -0.86
N GLY A 69 -2.81 4.64 0.07
CA GLY A 69 -1.57 5.42 -0.04
C GLY A 69 -0.64 4.86 -1.11
N ASP A 70 -0.11 3.68 -0.87
CA ASP A 70 1.08 3.15 -1.54
C ASP A 70 0.81 1.90 -2.40
N GLY A 71 -0.45 1.48 -2.49
CA GLY A 71 -0.87 0.32 -3.27
C GLY A 71 -1.27 0.64 -4.71
N CYS A 72 -1.07 -0.33 -5.60
CA CYS A 72 -1.51 -0.27 -6.99
C CYS A 72 -1.97 -1.64 -7.51
N LEU A 73 -3.09 -1.67 -8.22
CA LEU A 73 -3.54 -2.83 -8.99
C LEU A 73 -2.97 -2.74 -10.41
N GLY A 74 -1.94 -3.54 -10.68
CA GLY A 74 -1.39 -3.71 -12.01
C GLY A 74 -2.10 -4.81 -12.80
N GLN A 75 -2.15 -4.66 -14.12
CA GLN A 75 -2.58 -5.71 -15.04
C GLN A 75 -1.46 -6.04 -16.01
N SER A 76 -1.19 -7.34 -16.20
CA SER A 76 -0.28 -7.85 -17.23
C SER A 76 -0.98 -9.00 -17.96
N GLY A 77 -1.41 -8.74 -19.20
CA GLY A 77 -2.28 -9.65 -19.95
C GLY A 77 -3.59 -9.94 -19.20
N ARG A 78 -3.84 -11.22 -18.92
CA ARG A 78 -5.01 -11.69 -18.14
C ARG A 78 -4.76 -11.74 -16.63
N SER A 79 -3.52 -11.50 -16.19
CA SER A 79 -3.13 -11.57 -14.78
C SER A 79 -3.24 -10.20 -14.12
N ARG A 80 -3.81 -10.17 -12.91
CA ARG A 80 -3.82 -8.99 -12.05
C ARG A 80 -2.80 -9.18 -10.94
N LYS A 81 -2.14 -8.12 -10.50
CA LYS A 81 -1.23 -8.16 -9.35
C LYS A 81 -1.40 -6.90 -8.53
N ILE A 82 -1.29 -7.01 -7.22
CA ILE A 82 -1.20 -5.84 -6.35
C ILE A 82 0.27 -5.63 -5.99
N THR A 83 0.73 -4.39 -6.12
CA THR A 83 2.05 -3.96 -5.66
C THR A 83 1.87 -2.96 -4.53
N LEU A 84 2.59 -3.17 -3.43
CA LEU A 84 2.65 -2.25 -2.29
C LEU A 84 4.06 -1.66 -2.23
N SER A 85 4.17 -0.35 -2.43
CA SER A 85 5.44 0.37 -2.44
C SER A 85 6.01 0.49 -1.02
N THR A 86 7.08 -0.26 -0.74
CA THR A 86 7.74 -0.32 0.59
C THR A 86 9.21 0.06 0.53
N GLN A 87 9.64 0.75 -0.53
CA GLN A 87 11.04 1.10 -0.78
C GLN A 87 11.61 2.08 0.28
N GLY A 88 10.76 2.71 1.07
CA GLY A 88 11.15 3.58 2.20
C GLY A 88 11.64 2.84 3.46
N PHE A 89 11.44 1.52 3.55
CA PHE A 89 11.79 0.70 4.72
C PHE A 89 13.03 -0.18 4.46
N ALA A 90 13.62 -0.74 5.52
CA ALA A 90 14.71 -1.70 5.40
C ALA A 90 14.19 -3.07 4.94
N GLY A 91 15.03 -3.85 4.24
CA GLY A 91 14.62 -5.14 3.67
C GLY A 91 14.09 -6.14 4.71
N GLN A 92 14.66 -6.14 5.92
CA GLN A 92 14.17 -6.97 7.03
C GLN A 92 12.74 -6.59 7.45
N GLU A 93 12.46 -5.29 7.56
CA GLU A 93 11.12 -4.77 7.91
C GLU A 93 10.10 -5.13 6.82
N VAL A 94 10.48 -5.00 5.55
CA VAL A 94 9.63 -5.41 4.42
C VAL A 94 9.34 -6.92 4.45
N ASN A 95 10.33 -7.74 4.79
CA ASN A 95 10.13 -9.18 4.95
C ASN A 95 9.19 -9.50 6.13
N GLN A 96 9.28 -8.76 7.24
CA GLN A 96 8.34 -8.90 8.36
C GLN A 96 6.90 -8.58 7.94
N LEU A 97 6.66 -7.48 7.19
CA LEU A 97 5.35 -7.17 6.63
C LEU A 97 4.85 -8.29 5.72
N SER A 98 5.71 -8.77 4.83
CA SER A 98 5.39 -9.86 3.89
C SER A 98 4.98 -11.13 4.64
N SER A 99 5.68 -11.47 5.73
CA SER A 99 5.33 -12.59 6.61
C SER A 99 4.01 -12.39 7.34
N LYS A 100 3.74 -11.18 7.87
CA LYS A 100 2.46 -10.85 8.50
C LYS A 100 1.29 -11.02 7.50
N MET A 101 1.44 -10.57 6.25
CA MET A 101 0.43 -10.76 5.21
C MET A 101 0.19 -12.24 4.89
N LYS A 102 1.25 -13.06 4.83
CA LYS A 102 1.12 -14.52 4.64
C LYS A 102 0.37 -15.17 5.80
N GLY A 103 0.57 -14.70 7.02
CA GLY A 103 -0.19 -15.14 8.21
C GLY A 103 -1.70 -14.89 8.10
N LEU A 104 -2.12 -13.89 7.32
CA LEU A 104 -3.53 -13.60 6.99
C LEU A 104 -4.06 -14.46 5.82
N GLY A 105 -3.26 -15.38 5.28
CA GLY A 105 -3.61 -16.16 4.09
C GLY A 105 -3.36 -15.44 2.76
N ILE A 106 -2.83 -14.20 2.78
CA ILE A 106 -2.56 -13.42 1.57
C ILE A 106 -1.18 -13.79 1.02
N LYS A 107 -1.13 -14.34 -0.19
CA LYS A 107 0.13 -14.81 -0.79
C LYS A 107 0.93 -13.66 -1.37
N THR A 108 2.11 -13.42 -0.79
CA THR A 108 3.01 -12.32 -1.18
C THR A 108 4.44 -12.78 -1.51
N THR A 109 5.17 -11.94 -2.22
CA THR A 109 6.63 -12.03 -2.38
C THR A 109 7.26 -10.63 -2.25
N THR A 110 8.50 -10.57 -1.78
CA THR A 110 9.28 -9.33 -1.71
C THR A 110 10.22 -9.24 -2.91
N CYS A 111 10.28 -8.09 -3.56
CA CYS A 111 11.16 -7.85 -4.70
C CYS A 111 12.50 -7.24 -4.28
N LYS A 112 13.49 -7.26 -5.19
CA LYS A 112 14.84 -6.70 -4.95
C LYS A 112 14.80 -5.21 -4.63
N ASP A 113 13.86 -4.48 -5.21
CA ASP A 113 13.63 -3.05 -4.95
C ASP A 113 12.89 -2.80 -3.62
N LYS A 114 12.62 -3.85 -2.84
CA LYS A 114 11.85 -3.84 -1.59
C LYS A 114 10.36 -3.54 -1.79
N THR A 115 9.80 -3.74 -2.97
CA THR A 115 8.35 -3.73 -3.19
C THR A 115 7.73 -5.05 -2.75
N ILE A 116 6.52 -5.03 -2.17
CA ILE A 116 5.76 -6.26 -1.88
C ILE A 116 4.77 -6.51 -3.02
N TYR A 117 4.80 -7.71 -3.58
CA TYR A 117 3.85 -8.19 -4.60
C TYR A 117 2.88 -9.19 -4.00
N VAL A 118 1.59 -8.88 -4.08
CA VAL A 118 0.52 -9.85 -3.85
C VAL A 118 0.32 -10.64 -5.14
N TRP A 119 0.37 -11.96 -5.02
CA TRP A 119 0.24 -12.87 -6.16
C TRP A 119 -1.13 -12.76 -6.79
N ALA A 120 -1.21 -12.98 -8.10
CA ALA A 120 -2.47 -12.88 -8.85
C ALA A 120 -3.62 -13.70 -8.26
N ARG A 121 -3.30 -14.91 -7.80
CA ARG A 121 -4.25 -15.83 -7.16
C ARG A 121 -4.75 -15.39 -5.78
N SER A 122 -4.16 -14.35 -5.19
CA SER A 122 -4.51 -13.81 -3.87
C SER A 122 -4.92 -12.34 -3.93
N VAL A 123 -5.06 -11.78 -5.13
CA VAL A 123 -5.59 -10.43 -5.33
C VAL A 123 -7.04 -10.32 -4.85
N SER A 124 -7.88 -11.33 -5.13
CA SER A 124 -9.24 -11.37 -4.59
C SER A 124 -9.22 -11.41 -3.07
N ASP A 125 -8.43 -12.30 -2.47
CA ASP A 125 -8.36 -12.47 -1.02
C ASP A 125 -7.96 -11.15 -0.33
N PHE A 126 -6.98 -10.44 -0.89
CA PHE A 126 -6.56 -9.14 -0.36
C PHE A 126 -7.65 -8.06 -0.50
N LEU A 127 -8.30 -7.96 -1.68
CA LEU A 127 -9.36 -6.97 -1.90
C LEU A 127 -10.61 -7.26 -1.06
N ASP A 128 -10.95 -8.53 -0.88
CA ASP A 128 -12.03 -8.96 0.01
C ASP A 128 -11.68 -8.65 1.47
N TYR A 129 -10.41 -8.84 1.88
CA TYR A 129 -9.94 -8.53 3.22
C TYR A 129 -10.02 -7.04 3.58
N ILE A 130 -9.60 -6.15 2.67
CA ILE A 130 -9.64 -4.69 2.93
C ILE A 130 -11.03 -4.07 2.68
N GLY A 131 -11.93 -4.83 2.05
CA GLY A 131 -13.29 -4.41 1.76
C GLY A 131 -13.45 -3.52 0.51
N PRO A 132 -14.66 -2.97 0.31
CA PRO A 132 -14.97 -2.14 -0.85
C PRO A 132 -14.20 -0.81 -0.81
N CYS A 133 -14.04 -0.19 -1.98
CA CYS A 133 -13.41 1.12 -2.08
C CYS A 133 -14.23 2.18 -1.32
N PRO A 134 -13.67 2.88 -0.31
CA PRO A 134 -14.44 3.82 0.51
C PRO A 134 -14.75 5.13 -0.21
N VAL A 135 -13.98 5.49 -1.25
CA VAL A 135 -14.12 6.76 -1.97
C VAL A 135 -14.01 6.54 -3.47
N LYS A 136 -15.00 7.00 -4.23
CA LYS A 136 -15.13 6.78 -5.67
C LYS A 136 -13.89 7.19 -6.49
N CYS A 137 -13.17 8.24 -6.09
CA CYS A 137 -11.98 8.71 -6.80
C CYS A 137 -10.83 7.69 -6.79
N TYR A 138 -10.78 6.78 -5.81
CA TYR A 138 -9.81 5.68 -5.74
C TYR A 138 -10.30 4.38 -6.39
N GLY A 139 -11.49 4.36 -6.99
CA GLY A 139 -12.09 3.15 -7.57
C GLY A 139 -11.23 2.46 -8.64
N TYR A 140 -10.37 3.23 -9.32
CA TYR A 140 -9.40 2.68 -10.27
C TYR A 140 -8.42 1.70 -9.61
N LYS A 141 -8.10 1.87 -8.32
CA LYS A 141 -7.25 0.93 -7.57
C LYS A 141 -7.95 -0.41 -7.32
N TRP A 142 -9.28 -0.48 -7.36
CA TRP A 142 -10.03 -1.74 -7.28
C TRP A 142 -10.35 -2.33 -8.67
N GLY A 143 -9.90 -1.67 -9.75
CA GLY A 143 -10.23 -2.07 -11.11
C GLY A 143 -11.69 -1.79 -11.49
N LEU A 144 -12.36 -0.88 -10.78
CA LEU A 144 -13.70 -0.42 -11.14
C LEU A 144 -13.61 0.46 -12.41
N LYS A 145 -14.34 0.11 -13.46
CA LYS A 145 -14.49 0.95 -14.65
C LYS A 145 -15.48 2.10 -14.39
N LYS A 146 -15.31 3.22 -15.11
CA LYS A 146 -16.15 4.43 -14.99
C LYS A 146 -17.65 4.18 -15.22
N ASP A 147 -18.01 3.11 -15.93
CA ASP A 147 -19.39 2.86 -16.35
C ASP A 147 -20.21 1.99 -15.37
N GLY A 148 -19.66 1.70 -14.18
CA GLY A 148 -20.39 0.96 -13.15
C GLY A 148 -20.52 -0.54 -13.50
N VAL A 149 -20.29 -1.37 -12.49
CA VAL A 149 -20.49 -2.82 -12.54
C VAL A 149 -19.50 -3.59 -13.43
N ARG A 150 -18.37 -3.95 -12.80
CA ARG A 150 -18.11 -5.38 -12.63
C ARG A 150 -17.97 -5.64 -11.13
N ASN A 151 -19.09 -6.02 -10.50
CA ASN A 151 -19.03 -6.72 -9.23
C ASN A 151 -18.27 -8.03 -9.47
N LEU A 152 -17.01 -8.04 -9.05
CA LEU A 152 -16.20 -9.25 -8.99
C LEU A 152 -16.21 -9.89 -7.59
N PHE A 153 -17.05 -9.37 -6.69
CA PHE A 153 -17.49 -10.12 -5.52
C PHE A 153 -18.41 -11.23 -6.02
N LYS A 154 -17.84 -12.38 -6.38
CA LYS A 154 -18.60 -13.62 -6.32
C LYS A 154 -18.97 -13.78 -4.85
N ALA A 155 -20.21 -13.45 -4.51
CA ALA A 155 -20.80 -13.94 -3.29
C ALA A 155 -20.60 -15.46 -3.29
N LYS A 156 -19.75 -15.97 -2.40
CA LYS A 156 -19.88 -17.35 -1.95
C LYS A 156 -21.21 -17.40 -1.21
N VAL A 157 -22.29 -17.56 -1.97
CA VAL A 157 -23.51 -18.14 -1.42
C VAL A 157 -23.07 -19.53 -0.94
N LYS A 158 -22.93 -19.68 0.37
CA LYS A 158 -23.00 -20.98 1.01
C LYS A 158 -24.41 -21.50 0.72
N ALA A 159 -24.56 -22.20 -0.39
CA ALA A 159 -25.53 -23.27 -0.48
C ALA A 159 -24.86 -24.43 0.25
N ASP A 160 -25.22 -24.62 1.52
CA ASP A 160 -25.02 -25.88 2.24
C ASP A 160 -26.04 -25.90 3.40
N ILE A 161 -27.10 -26.67 3.13
CA ILE A 161 -27.93 -27.50 4.02
C ILE A 161 -28.83 -26.78 5.03
#